data_AF-A0A973HVD2-F1
#
_entry.id   AF-A0A973HVD2-F1
#
_cell.length_a   1.000
_cell.length_b   1.000
_cell.length_c   1.000
_cell.angle_alpha   90.00
_cell.angle_beta   90.00
_cell.angle_gamma   90.00
#
_symmetry.space_group_name_H-M   'P 1'
#
loop_
_entity.id
_entity.type
_entity.pdbx_description
1 polymer ?
#
loop_
_entity_poly.entity_id
_entity_poly.type
_entity_poly.pdbx_seq_one_letter_code
_entity_poly.pdbx_strand_id
1 'polypeptide(L)'
;MKSIVRLFFGLFFIVTGPIFIIACSQITEHKIVKISGPTMGTEYHISWVSRKQDQASLIVEREQVQQQVDRLLLVINKSMSTYDPQSELSVINQDFTPQWRDISGDLYRVLMMAKQV
;
A
#
# COMPACT_ATOMS: atom_id res chain seq x y z
N MET A 1 64.79 0.01 21.58
CA MET A 1 63.51 0.32 22.29
C MET A 1 62.48 1.04 21.41
N LYS A 2 62.84 2.10 20.66
CA LYS A 2 61.90 2.87 19.82
C LYS A 2 61.27 2.09 18.64
N SER A 3 61.99 1.17 18.01
CA SER A 3 61.44 0.34 16.91
C SER A 3 60.44 -0.72 17.38
N ILE A 4 60.63 -1.28 18.58
CA ILE A 4 59.72 -2.28 19.17
C ILE A 4 58.39 -1.61 19.55
N VAL A 5 58.42 -0.42 20.13
CA VAL A 5 57.21 0.36 20.46
C VAL A 5 56.42 0.73 19.18
N ARG A 6 57.11 1.07 18.09
CA ARG A 6 56.48 1.34 16.78
C ARG A 6 55.82 0.09 16.17
N LEU A 7 56.45 -1.08 16.34
CA LEU A 7 55.91 -2.36 15.86
C LEU A 7 54.63 -2.74 16.63
N PHE A 8 54.64 -2.58 17.96
CA PHE A 8 53.46 -2.83 18.80
C PHE A 8 52.32 -1.83 18.54
N PHE A 9 52.63 -0.55 18.32
CA PHE A 9 51.62 0.47 18.01
C PHE A 9 50.99 0.25 16.62
N GLY A 10 51.79 -0.19 15.63
CA GLY A 10 51.29 -0.58 14.31
C GLY A 10 50.41 -1.83 14.35
N LEU A 11 50.79 -2.84 15.14
CA LEU A 11 49.99 -4.07 15.30
C LEU A 11 48.65 -3.80 16.00
N PHE A 12 48.63 -2.89 16.98
CA PHE A 12 47.41 -2.47 17.67
C PHE A 12 46.41 -1.82 16.70
N PHE A 13 46.86 -0.89 15.85
CA PHE A 13 46.02 -0.25 14.83
C PHE A 13 45.48 -1.21 13.76
N ILE A 14 46.26 -2.22 13.37
CA ILE A 14 45.85 -3.25 12.40
C ILE A 14 44.77 -4.18 12.99
N VAL A 15 44.83 -4.48 14.28
CA VAL A 15 43.87 -5.38 14.95
C VAL A 15 42.59 -4.65 15.38
N THR A 16 42.67 -3.38 15.81
CA THR A 16 41.50 -2.61 16.27
C THR A 16 40.76 -1.89 15.14
N GLY A 17 41.42 -1.59 14.02
CA GLY A 17 40.83 -0.93 12.85
C GLY A 17 39.61 -1.65 12.24
N PRO A 18 39.62 -2.97 12.01
CA PRO A 18 38.49 -3.65 11.37
C PRO A 18 37.24 -3.78 12.26
N ILE A 19 37.34 -3.57 13.58
CA ILE A 19 36.21 -3.66 14.52
C ILE A 19 35.23 -2.48 14.31
N PHE A 20 35.72 -1.31 13.88
CA PHE A 20 34.88 -0.13 13.67
C PHE A 20 34.01 -0.19 12.41
N ILE A 21 34.30 -1.06 11.45
CA ILE A 21 33.57 -1.14 10.16
C ILE A 21 32.30 -2.00 10.30
N ILE A 22 32.21 -2.86 11.32
CA ILE A 22 31.08 -3.79 11.51
C ILE A 22 29.89 -3.10 12.23
N ALA A 23 30.11 -1.94 12.85
CA ALA A 23 29.10 -1.24 13.64
C ALA A 23 28.08 -0.43 12.81
N CYS A 24 28.22 -0.37 11.47
CA CYS A 24 27.42 0.52 10.62
C CYS A 24 26.64 -0.24 9.52
N SER A 25 25.77 -1.20 9.88
CA SER A 25 24.93 -1.82 8.84
C SER A 25 23.53 -2.30 9.22
N GLN A 26 23.00 -2.00 10.42
CA GLN A 26 21.60 -2.33 10.75
C GLN A 26 20.73 -1.09 10.84
N ILE A 27 20.55 -0.41 9.71
CA ILE A 27 19.37 0.41 9.49
C ILE A 27 18.29 -0.57 9.06
N THR A 28 17.29 -0.81 9.91
CA THR A 28 16.07 -1.53 9.52
C THR A 28 15.34 -0.65 8.50
N GLU A 29 15.72 -0.75 7.22
CA GLU A 29 15.05 -0.01 6.17
C GLU A 29 13.62 -0.51 6.04
N HIS A 30 12.67 0.34 6.45
CA HIS A 30 11.27 0.15 6.16
C HIS A 30 11.07 0.05 4.64
N LYS A 31 10.60 -1.10 4.16
CA LYS A 31 10.34 -1.32 2.74
C LYS A 31 8.98 -0.72 2.38
N ILE A 32 9.00 0.37 1.62
CA ILE A 32 7.79 0.99 1.08
C ILE A 32 7.37 0.21 -0.16
N VAL A 33 6.18 -0.38 -0.10
CA VAL A 33 5.54 -1.07 -1.23
C VAL A 33 4.55 -0.11 -1.88
N LYS A 34 4.45 -0.16 -3.20
CA LYS A 34 3.57 0.67 -4.01
C LYS A 34 2.78 -0.20 -4.98
N ILE A 35 1.52 0.15 -5.21
CA ILE A 35 0.66 -0.39 -6.25
C ILE A 35 -0.08 0.76 -6.94
N SER A 36 -0.48 0.52 -8.19
CA SER A 36 -1.39 1.39 -8.90
C SER A 36 -2.20 0.58 -9.91
N GLY A 37 -3.33 1.14 -10.31
CA GLY A 37 -4.22 0.48 -11.27
C GLY A 37 -5.33 1.40 -11.76
N PRO A 38 -5.79 1.21 -13.01
CA PRO A 38 -6.86 2.02 -13.58
C PRO A 38 -8.22 1.61 -12.98
N THR A 39 -9.10 2.59 -12.74
CA THR A 39 -10.50 2.36 -12.38
C THR A 39 -11.34 3.62 -12.62
N MET A 40 -12.63 3.47 -12.91
CA MET A 40 -13.59 4.59 -12.95
C MET A 40 -13.14 5.82 -13.78
N GLY A 41 -12.41 5.60 -14.88
CA GLY A 41 -11.89 6.68 -15.74
C GLY A 41 -10.64 7.39 -15.21
N THR A 42 -10.00 6.87 -14.17
CA THR A 42 -8.77 7.40 -13.56
C THR A 42 -7.85 6.26 -13.10
N GLU A 43 -6.84 6.55 -12.27
CA GLU A 43 -5.91 5.59 -11.67
C GLU A 43 -5.82 5.80 -10.15
N TYR A 44 -5.72 4.71 -9.37
CA TYR A 44 -5.38 4.79 -7.96
C TYR A 44 -3.87 4.61 -7.76
N HIS A 45 -3.31 5.23 -6.72
CA HIS A 45 -1.93 4.99 -6.28
C HIS A 45 -1.92 4.78 -4.76
N ILE A 46 -1.46 3.61 -4.31
CA ILE A 46 -1.43 3.25 -2.89
C ILE A 46 0.01 2.92 -2.51
N SER A 47 0.47 3.46 -1.38
CA SER A 47 1.79 3.17 -0.81
C SER A 47 1.65 2.82 0.66
N TRP A 48 2.39 1.82 1.12
CA TRP A 48 2.41 1.43 2.53
C TRP A 48 3.80 0.95 2.96
N VAL A 49 4.05 0.97 4.26
CA VAL A 49 5.25 0.38 4.85
C VAL A 49 4.98 -1.08 5.13
N SER A 50 5.72 -1.97 4.46
CA SER A 50 5.61 -3.40 4.72
C SER A 50 6.43 -3.81 5.94
N ARG A 51 5.88 -4.77 6.69
CA ARG A 51 6.60 -5.49 7.74
C ARG A 51 7.43 -6.66 7.22
N LYS A 52 7.36 -6.94 5.91
CA LYS A 52 8.17 -7.94 5.22
C LYS A 52 9.49 -7.32 4.79
N GLN A 53 10.55 -8.12 4.80
CA GLN A 53 11.91 -7.68 4.47
C GLN A 53 12.46 -8.41 3.25
N ASP A 54 12.08 -9.68 3.04
CA ASP A 54 12.54 -10.45 1.90
C ASP A 54 11.73 -10.13 0.63
N GLN A 55 12.41 -10.18 -0.52
CA GLN A 55 11.83 -9.78 -1.79
C GLN A 55 10.64 -10.65 -2.22
N ALA A 56 10.69 -11.95 -1.95
CA ALA A 56 9.64 -12.88 -2.37
C ALA A 56 8.33 -12.60 -1.62
N SER A 57 8.40 -12.41 -0.30
CA SER A 57 7.20 -12.10 0.48
C SER A 57 6.64 -10.70 0.21
N LEU A 58 7.50 -9.73 -0.15
CA LEU A 58 7.06 -8.40 -0.60
C LEU A 58 6.27 -8.47 -1.92
N ILE A 59 6.67 -9.33 -2.86
CA ILE A 59 5.95 -9.54 -4.12
C ILE A 59 4.57 -10.14 -3.85
N VAL A 60 4.52 -11.19 -3.03
CA VAL A 60 3.25 -11.86 -2.68
C VAL A 60 2.30 -10.89 -1.95
N GLU A 61 2.80 -10.13 -0.97
CA GLU A 61 1.99 -9.12 -0.27
C GLU A 61 1.46 -8.07 -1.24
N ARG A 62 2.31 -7.56 -2.14
CA ARG A 62 1.90 -6.57 -3.15
C ARG A 62 0.75 -7.07 -3.99
N GLU A 63 0.87 -8.27 -4.55
CA GLU A 63 -0.15 -8.87 -5.41
C GLU A 63 -1.46 -9.12 -4.65
N GLN A 64 -1.37 -9.64 -3.41
CA GLN A 64 -2.54 -9.87 -2.58
C GLN A 64 -3.29 -8.60 -2.23
N VAL A 65 -2.56 -7.52 -1.88
CA VAL A 65 -3.18 -6.22 -1.58
C VAL A 65 -3.81 -5.63 -2.84
N GLN A 66 -3.11 -5.69 -3.97
CA GLN A 66 -3.63 -5.19 -5.25
C GLN A 66 -4.93 -5.91 -5.65
N GLN A 67 -4.98 -7.24 -5.58
CA GLN A 67 -6.19 -8.01 -5.88
C GLN A 67 -7.36 -7.67 -4.96
N GLN A 68 -7.09 -7.38 -3.68
CA GLN A 68 -8.13 -6.96 -2.73
C GLN A 68 -8.67 -5.56 -3.06
N VAL A 69 -7.77 -4.62 -3.38
CA VAL A 69 -8.14 -3.26 -3.80
C VAL A 69 -8.97 -3.30 -5.07
N ASP A 70 -8.51 -4.02 -6.11
CA ASP A 70 -9.22 -4.12 -7.38
C ASP A 70 -10.61 -4.75 -7.19
N ARG A 71 -10.72 -5.81 -6.37
CA ARG A 71 -12.01 -6.42 -6.04
C ARG A 71 -12.95 -5.46 -5.32
N LEU A 72 -12.44 -4.71 -4.34
CA LEU A 72 -13.23 -3.72 -3.61
C LEU A 72 -13.76 -2.63 -4.56
N LEU A 73 -12.89 -2.11 -5.43
CA LEU A 73 -13.25 -1.08 -6.39
C LEU A 73 -14.30 -1.58 -7.40
N LEU A 74 -14.24 -2.85 -7.81
CA LEU A 74 -15.28 -3.48 -8.64
C LEU A 74 -16.63 -3.53 -7.92
N VAL A 75 -16.66 -3.85 -6.62
CA VAL A 75 -17.90 -3.86 -5.83
C VAL A 75 -18.48 -2.45 -5.73
N ILE A 76 -17.64 -1.44 -5.48
CA ILE A 76 -18.06 -0.04 -5.47
C ILE A 76 -18.67 0.34 -6.83
N ASN A 77 -18.03 -0.06 -7.93
CA ASN A 77 -18.52 0.24 -9.28
C ASN A 77 -19.90 -0.38 -9.55
N LYS A 78 -20.13 -1.62 -9.10
CA LYS A 78 -21.43 -2.29 -9.19
C LYS A 78 -22.55 -1.60 -8.41
N SER A 79 -22.21 -0.82 -7.39
CA SER A 79 -23.22 -0.06 -6.63
C SER A 79 -23.40 1.36 -7.18
N MET A 80 -22.30 2.07 -7.46
CA MET A 80 -22.31 3.53 -7.59
C MET A 80 -22.01 4.06 -9.00
N SER A 81 -21.68 3.21 -9.97
CA SER A 81 -21.35 3.69 -11.33
C SER A 81 -22.57 4.26 -12.03
N THR A 82 -22.49 5.47 -12.58
CA THR A 82 -23.53 6.00 -13.48
C THR A 82 -23.31 5.59 -14.94
N TYR A 83 -22.23 4.86 -15.23
CA TYR A 83 -21.84 4.45 -16.58
C TYR A 83 -22.08 2.96 -16.84
N ASP A 84 -22.04 2.12 -15.81
CA ASP A 84 -22.46 0.72 -15.89
C ASP A 84 -23.99 0.64 -15.80
N PRO A 85 -24.70 0.22 -16.86
CA PRO A 85 -26.17 0.15 -16.84
C PRO A 85 -26.71 -0.90 -15.87
N GLN A 86 -25.88 -1.85 -15.43
CA GLN A 86 -26.25 -2.88 -14.46
C GLN A 86 -25.93 -2.48 -13.02
N SER A 87 -25.33 -1.30 -12.79
CA SER A 87 -25.09 -0.85 -11.42
C SER A 87 -26.41 -0.56 -10.70
N GLU A 88 -26.39 -0.72 -9.39
CA GLU A 88 -27.54 -0.40 -8.54
C GLU A 88 -28.06 1.02 -8.77
N LEU A 89 -27.17 2.02 -8.77
CA LEU A 89 -27.52 3.41 -9.01
C LEU A 89 -28.10 3.65 -10.41
N SER A 90 -27.51 3.05 -11.46
CA SER A 90 -28.03 3.18 -12.83
C SER A 90 -29.42 2.57 -12.96
N VAL A 91 -29.66 1.40 -12.36
CA VAL A 91 -30.98 0.75 -12.36
C VAL A 91 -32.02 1.64 -11.69
N ILE A 92 -31.68 2.28 -10.56
CA ILE A 92 -32.57 3.25 -9.90
C ILE A 92 -32.85 4.46 -10.79
N ASN A 93 -31.82 4.98 -11.48
CA ASN A 93 -31.96 6.14 -12.35
C ASN A 93 -32.78 5.86 -13.62
N GLN A 94 -32.70 4.65 -14.17
CA GLN A 94 -33.41 4.26 -15.39
C GLN A 94 -34.87 3.90 -15.12
N ASP A 95 -35.16 3.24 -14.01
CA ASP A 95 -36.49 2.77 -13.63
C ASP A 95 -36.97 3.50 -12.37
N PHE A 96 -37.17 4.81 -12.51
CA PHE A 96 -37.66 5.63 -11.41
C PHE A 96 -39.13 5.33 -11.13
N THR A 97 -39.40 4.86 -9.90
CA THR A 97 -40.74 4.73 -9.35
C THR A 97 -40.82 5.51 -8.04
N PRO A 98 -41.97 6.14 -7.70
CA PRO A 98 -42.12 6.91 -6.47
C PRO A 98 -42.30 6.02 -5.22
N GLN A 99 -41.95 4.73 -5.31
CA GLN A 99 -42.07 3.77 -4.21
C GLN A 99 -40.75 3.63 -3.47
N TRP A 100 -40.82 3.19 -2.21
CA TRP A 100 -39.63 2.82 -1.45
C TRP A 100 -38.93 1.65 -2.13
N ARG A 101 -37.61 1.77 -2.29
CA ARG A 101 -36.74 0.71 -2.82
C ARG A 101 -35.61 0.48 -1.84
N ASP A 102 -35.34 -0.79 -1.55
CA ASP A 102 -34.18 -1.17 -0.76
C ASP A 102 -32.90 -0.90 -1.56
N ILE A 103 -31.90 -0.34 -0.88
CA ILE A 103 -30.57 -0.08 -1.45
C ILE A 103 -29.48 -0.66 -0.55
N SER A 104 -28.32 -0.90 -1.12
CA SER A 104 -27.14 -1.35 -0.39
C SER A 104 -26.72 -0.34 0.67
N GLY A 105 -26.16 -0.84 1.77
CA GLY A 105 -25.70 0.01 2.87
C GLY A 105 -24.63 1.01 2.46
N ASP A 106 -23.78 0.65 1.49
CA ASP A 106 -22.73 1.52 0.97
C ASP A 106 -23.31 2.66 0.14
N LEU A 107 -24.25 2.39 -0.77
CA LEU A 107 -24.96 3.43 -1.51
C LEU A 107 -25.72 4.36 -0.57
N TYR A 108 -26.45 3.80 0.39
CA TYR A 108 -27.17 4.57 1.41
C TYR A 108 -26.23 5.53 2.15
N ARG A 109 -25.08 5.04 2.60
CA ARG A 109 -24.09 5.85 3.31
C ARG A 109 -23.64 7.04 2.48
N VAL A 110 -23.32 6.83 1.20
CA VAL A 110 -22.89 7.93 0.31
C VAL A 110 -24.01 8.93 0.07
N LEU A 111 -25.24 8.49 -0.17
CA LEU A 111 -26.40 9.37 -0.34
C LEU A 111 -26.67 10.21 0.91
N MET A 112 -26.55 9.60 2.10
CA MET A 112 -26.71 10.31 3.37
C MET A 112 -25.62 11.36 3.60
N MET A 113 -24.37 11.06 3.21
CA MET A 113 -23.28 12.05 3.25
C MET A 113 -23.51 13.18 2.23
N ALA A 114 -23.93 12.85 1.00
CA ALA A 114 -24.20 13.84 -0.04
C ALA A 114 -25.32 14.81 0.33
N LYS A 115 -26.28 14.40 1.16
CA LYS A 115 -27.36 15.28 1.65
C LYS A 115 -26.87 16.33 2.66
N GLN A 116 -25.69 16.15 3.25
CA GLN A 116 -25.14 17.04 4.29
C GLN A 116 -24.26 18.15 3.74
N VAL A 117 -23.97 18.15 2.43
CA VAL A 117 -23.17 19.16 1.73
C VAL A 117 -24.05 19.99 0.80
#